data_AF-A0A8C9XEW3-F1
#
_entry.id   AF-A0A8C9XEW3-F1
#
_cell.length_a   1.000
_cell.length_b   1.000
_cell.length_c   1.000
_cell.angle_alpha   90.00
_cell.angle_beta   90.00
_cell.angle_gamma   90.00
#
_symmetry.space_group_name_H-M   'P 1'
#
loop_
_entity.id
_entity.type
_entity.pdbx_description
1 polymer ?
#
loop_
_entity_poly.entity_id
_entity_poly.type
_entity_poly.pdbx_seq_one_letter_code
_entity_poly.pdbx_strand_id
1 'polypeptide(L)'
;MFLRFPKTGKMRRQWELALRRDGFVVSDRTLLCSEHFKSEDFDRTGQNVRLKDGVVPTIFNFPAHLQRVCVSLTNNNSRLRKLQREKSNALRREKRAKMNMQALLEELKEKNLINEELKDNLECYSGKIKILH
;
A
#
# COMPACT_ATOMS: atom_id res chain seq x y z
N MET A 1 -2.89 32.94 -2.17
CA MET A 1 -1.80 33.36 -3.08
C MET A 1 -2.01 32.71 -4.44
N PHE A 2 -1.74 33.39 -5.55
CA PHE A 2 -1.79 32.79 -6.88
C PHE A 2 -0.38 32.49 -7.38
N LEU A 3 -0.16 31.25 -7.81
CA LEU A 3 1.10 30.77 -8.37
C LEU A 3 1.00 30.74 -9.90
N ARG A 4 2.04 31.23 -10.55
CA ARG A 4 2.24 31.03 -11.98
C ARG A 4 2.73 29.62 -12.23
N PHE A 5 2.36 29.07 -13.39
CA PHE A 5 2.90 27.79 -13.80
C PHE A 5 4.42 27.87 -14.00
N PRO A 6 5.16 26.78 -13.68
CA PRO A 6 6.58 26.68 -13.97
C PRO A 6 6.89 27.00 -15.44
N LYS A 7 8.04 27.65 -15.68
CA LYS A 7 8.52 27.92 -17.06
C LYS A 7 9.06 26.65 -17.73
N THR A 8 9.64 25.74 -16.95
CA THR A 8 10.21 24.49 -17.45
C THR A 8 9.12 23.56 -17.97
N GLY A 9 9.24 23.11 -19.22
CA GLY A 9 8.22 22.29 -19.89
C GLY A 9 7.83 21.01 -19.14
N LYS A 10 8.80 20.33 -18.51
CA LYS A 10 8.54 19.12 -17.71
C LYS A 10 7.64 19.40 -16.50
N MET A 11 7.99 20.37 -15.68
CA MET A 11 7.21 20.76 -14.50
C MET A 11 5.85 21.34 -14.90
N ARG A 12 5.81 22.15 -15.95
CA ARG A 12 4.59 22.69 -16.53
C ARG A 12 3.63 21.56 -16.94
N ARG A 13 4.13 20.54 -17.64
CA ARG A 13 3.36 19.37 -18.03
C ARG A 13 2.87 18.56 -16.84
N GLN A 14 3.69 18.41 -15.79
CA GLN A 14 3.27 17.72 -14.57
C GLN A 14 2.11 18.45 -13.87
N TRP A 15 2.12 19.79 -13.85
CA TRP A 15 1.03 20.58 -13.30
C TRP A 15 -0.23 20.49 -14.16
N GLU A 16 -0.12 20.48 -15.49
CA GLU A 16 -1.25 20.25 -16.41
C GLU A 16 -1.95 18.91 -16.12
N LEU A 17 -1.16 17.83 -16.01
CA LEU A 17 -1.68 16.50 -15.71
C LEU A 17 -2.33 16.43 -14.33
N ALA A 18 -1.79 17.15 -13.35
CA ALA A 18 -2.32 17.20 -11.99
C ALA A 18 -3.72 17.86 -11.92
N LEU A 19 -4.02 18.81 -12.81
CA LEU A 19 -5.35 19.43 -12.91
C LEU A 19 -6.45 18.46 -13.37
N ARG A 20 -6.07 17.34 -14.01
CA ARG A 20 -6.98 16.29 -14.49
C ARG A 20 -8.12 16.81 -15.39
N ARG A 21 -7.86 17.90 -16.13
CA ARG A 21 -8.77 18.43 -17.15
C ARG A 21 -8.37 17.87 -18.51
N ASP A 22 -9.28 17.15 -19.17
CA ASP A 22 -9.01 16.60 -20.49
C ASP A 22 -8.81 17.72 -21.51
N GLY A 23 -7.78 17.57 -22.36
CA GLY A 23 -7.45 18.55 -23.39
C GLY A 23 -6.99 19.92 -22.86
N PHE A 24 -6.74 20.05 -21.56
CA PHE A 24 -6.29 21.32 -20.99
C PHE A 24 -4.81 21.56 -21.30
N VAL A 25 -4.54 22.70 -21.95
CA VAL A 25 -3.20 23.21 -22.22
C VAL A 25 -3.04 24.50 -21.46
N VAL A 26 -1.94 24.62 -20.71
CA VAL A 26 -1.74 25.80 -19.88
C VAL A 26 -1.26 26.98 -20.72
N SER A 27 -1.93 28.12 -20.56
CA SER A 27 -1.47 29.40 -21.11
C SER A 27 -0.58 30.12 -20.08
N ASP A 28 0.28 31.04 -20.52
CA ASP A 28 1.16 31.80 -19.61
C ASP A 28 0.40 32.73 -18.64
N ARG A 29 -0.90 32.97 -18.88
CA ARG A 29 -1.78 33.73 -17.98
C ARG A 29 -2.51 32.83 -16.97
N THR A 30 -2.37 31.51 -17.08
CA THR A 30 -3.04 30.58 -16.17
C THR A 30 -2.35 30.61 -14.81
N LEU A 31 -3.16 30.75 -13.77
CA LEU A 31 -2.72 30.79 -12.38
C LEU A 31 -3.37 29.64 -11.60
N LEU A 32 -2.68 29.17 -10.57
CA LEU A 32 -3.21 28.18 -9.63
C LEU A 32 -3.16 28.77 -8.22
N CYS A 33 -4.24 28.66 -7.44
CA CYS A 33 -4.20 29.13 -6.06
C CYS A 33 -3.32 28.22 -5.19
N SER A 34 -2.77 28.78 -4.12
CA SER A 34 -1.91 28.09 -3.17
C SER A 34 -2.60 26.94 -2.43
N GLU A 35 -3.93 26.93 -2.37
CA GLU A 35 -4.74 25.89 -1.71
C GLU A 35 -4.60 24.51 -2.39
N HIS A 36 -4.07 24.46 -3.61
CA HIS A 36 -3.79 23.21 -4.32
C HIS A 36 -2.48 22.53 -3.90
N PHE A 37 -1.73 23.15 -2.99
CA PHE A 37 -0.44 22.67 -2.48
C PHE A 37 -0.50 22.50 -0.96
N LYS A 38 0.33 21.62 -0.40
CA LYS A 38 0.40 21.47 1.04
C LYS A 38 1.17 22.64 1.65
N SER A 39 0.87 22.97 2.90
CA SER A 39 1.58 24.05 3.61
C SER A 39 3.09 23.78 3.71
N GLU A 40 3.48 22.51 3.82
CA GLU A 40 4.87 22.04 3.91
C GLU A 40 5.66 22.20 2.60
N ASP A 41 4.97 22.34 1.46
CA ASP A 41 5.60 22.48 0.16
C ASP A 41 6.15 23.90 -0.09
N PHE A 42 5.79 24.84 0.78
CA PHE A 42 6.25 26.22 0.71
C PHE A 42 7.51 26.43 1.54
N ASP A 43 8.54 26.99 0.92
CA ASP A 43 9.72 27.53 1.58
C ASP A 43 9.39 28.94 2.09
N ARG A 44 9.46 29.12 3.42
CA ARG A 44 9.20 30.38 4.13
C ARG A 44 10.46 30.93 4.80
N THR A 45 11.63 30.36 4.54
CA THR A 45 12.89 30.75 5.20
C THR A 45 13.44 32.08 4.66
N GLY A 46 13.00 32.49 3.46
CA GLY A 46 13.42 33.76 2.83
C GLY A 46 12.41 34.91 3.01
N GLN A 47 12.75 36.07 2.43
CA GLN A 47 11.88 37.25 2.39
C GLN A 47 10.57 37.05 1.62
N ASN A 48 10.52 36.07 0.70
CA ASN A 48 9.36 35.74 -0.10
C ASN A 48 8.97 34.27 0.09
N VAL A 49 7.67 34.00 0.16
CA VAL A 49 7.14 32.62 0.18
C VAL A 49 7.21 32.05 -1.24
N ARG A 50 7.94 30.95 -1.40
CA ARG A 50 8.09 30.26 -2.70
C ARG A 50 7.77 28.78 -2.58
N LEU A 51 7.34 28.16 -3.66
CA LEU A 51 7.18 26.71 -3.69
C LEU A 51 8.55 26.04 -3.80
N LYS A 52 8.76 24.93 -3.08
CA LYS A 52 9.96 24.11 -3.22
C LYS A 52 10.07 23.55 -4.65
N ASP A 53 11.30 23.26 -5.06
CA ASP A 53 11.54 22.70 -6.38
C ASP A 53 10.93 21.30 -6.53
N GLY A 54 10.44 20.99 -7.73
CA GLY A 54 9.83 19.69 -8.02
C GLY A 54 8.42 19.46 -7.47
N VAL A 55 7.84 20.40 -6.70
CA VAL A 55 6.49 20.23 -6.15
C VAL A 55 5.41 20.36 -7.24
N VAL A 56 4.43 19.47 -7.17
CA VAL A 56 3.24 19.46 -8.02
C VAL A 56 1.97 19.67 -7.17
N PRO A 57 0.91 20.28 -7.70
CA PRO A 57 -0.33 20.43 -6.96
C PRO A 57 -0.98 19.06 -6.74
N THR A 58 -1.29 18.74 -5.49
CA THR A 58 -1.88 17.44 -5.13
C THR A 58 -3.28 17.57 -4.53
N ILE A 59 -3.67 18.75 -4.07
CA ILE A 59 -4.92 18.95 -3.36
C ILE A 59 -5.97 19.41 -4.37
N PHE A 60 -6.92 18.51 -4.67
CA PHE A 60 -8.09 18.83 -5.48
C PHE A 60 -9.34 18.21 -4.86
N ASN A 61 -10.20 19.06 -4.30
CA ASN A 61 -11.48 18.65 -3.75
C ASN A 61 -12.55 18.69 -4.85
N PHE A 62 -12.50 17.72 -5.76
CA PHE A 62 -13.55 17.58 -6.77
C PHE A 62 -14.84 17.04 -6.10
N PRO A 63 -16.02 17.55 -6.45
CA PRO A 63 -17.30 16.93 -6.09
C PRO A 63 -17.34 15.45 -6.46
N ALA A 64 -18.06 14.62 -5.72
CA ALA A 64 -18.07 13.16 -5.91
C ALA A 64 -18.38 12.71 -7.36
N HIS A 65 -19.23 13.46 -8.07
CA HIS A 65 -19.58 13.17 -9.47
C HIS A 65 -18.50 13.57 -10.49
N LEU A 66 -17.54 14.42 -10.11
CA LEU A 66 -16.37 14.80 -10.92
C LEU A 66 -15.10 14.06 -10.51
N GLN A 67 -15.13 13.33 -9.39
CA GLN A 67 -14.08 12.40 -9.04
C GLN A 67 -14.16 11.23 -10.02
N ARG A 68 -13.19 11.14 -10.94
CA ARG A 68 -12.99 9.91 -11.71
C ARG A 68 -12.79 8.78 -10.72
N VAL A 69 -13.80 7.93 -10.58
CA VAL A 69 -13.62 6.62 -9.94
C VAL A 69 -12.64 5.88 -10.85
N CYS A 70 -11.37 5.86 -10.47
CA CYS A 70 -10.42 4.98 -11.13
C CYS A 70 -10.98 3.57 -10.90
N VAL A 71 -11.54 2.92 -11.92
CA VAL A 71 -11.99 1.52 -11.84
C VAL A 71 -10.85 0.62 -11.32
N SER A 72 -9.60 1.05 -11.54
CA SER A 72 -8.40 0.49 -10.92
C SER A 72 -8.44 0.53 -9.38
N LEU A 73 -8.82 1.63 -8.72
CA LEU A 73 -8.85 1.73 -7.25
C LEU A 73 -9.89 0.78 -6.63
N THR A 74 -11.08 0.65 -7.22
CA THR A 74 -12.12 -0.26 -6.73
C THR A 74 -11.72 -1.72 -6.94
N ASN A 75 -11.13 -2.06 -8.10
CA ASN A 75 -10.59 -3.40 -8.37
C ASN A 75 -9.38 -3.75 -7.50
N ASN A 76 -8.51 -2.80 -7.19
CA ASN A 76 -7.39 -3.02 -6.28
C ASN A 76 -7.89 -3.29 -4.86
N ASN A 77 -8.91 -2.56 -4.41
CA ASN A 77 -9.53 -2.81 -3.11
C ASN A 77 -10.22 -4.18 -3.02
N SER A 78 -10.90 -4.63 -4.07
CA SER A 78 -11.54 -5.96 -4.08
C SER A 78 -10.51 -7.09 -4.12
N ARG A 79 -9.47 -6.97 -4.95
CA ARG A 79 -8.33 -7.91 -5.00
C ARG A 79 -7.59 -7.99 -3.68
N LEU A 80 -7.29 -6.85 -3.04
CA LEU A 80 -6.64 -6.78 -1.74
C LEU A 80 -7.45 -7.52 -0.67
N ARG A 81 -8.76 -7.26 -0.61
CA ARG A 81 -9.66 -7.94 0.34
C ARG A 81 -9.72 -9.45 0.10
N LYS A 82 -9.73 -9.89 -1.15
CA LYS A 82 -9.70 -11.33 -1.52
C LYS A 82 -8.40 -11.99 -1.04
N LEU A 83 -7.25 -11.40 -1.36
CA LEU A 83 -5.93 -11.92 -0.95
C LEU A 83 -5.78 -11.97 0.58
N GLN A 84 -6.27 -10.96 1.29
CA GLN A 84 -6.26 -10.95 2.76
C GLN A 84 -7.08 -12.12 3.35
N ARG A 85 -8.26 -12.40 2.77
CA ARG A 85 -9.09 -13.54 3.17
C ARG A 85 -8.39 -14.87 2.88
N GLU A 86 -7.82 -15.03 1.69
CA GLU A 86 -7.08 -16.23 1.29
C GLU A 86 -5.89 -16.49 2.22
N LYS A 87 -5.10 -15.46 2.55
CA LYS A 87 -4.00 -15.55 3.51
C LYS A 87 -4.48 -15.99 4.90
N SER A 88 -5.58 -15.40 5.40
CA SER A 88 -6.16 -15.80 6.70
C SER A 88 -6.64 -17.26 6.68
N ASN A 89 -7.29 -17.68 5.59
CA ASN A 89 -7.74 -19.05 5.42
C ASN A 89 -6.58 -20.04 5.36
N ALA A 90 -5.50 -19.72 4.65
CA ALA A 90 -4.29 -20.54 4.59
C ALA A 90 -3.67 -20.72 5.99
N LEU A 91 -3.55 -19.63 6.75
CA LEU A 91 -3.03 -19.69 8.12
C LEU A 91 -3.90 -20.56 9.04
N ARG A 92 -5.23 -20.47 8.92
CA ARG A 92 -6.14 -21.34 9.67
C ARG A 92 -5.97 -22.82 9.31
N ARG A 93 -5.75 -23.14 8.03
CA ARG A 93 -5.47 -24.53 7.61
C ARG A 93 -4.17 -25.03 8.20
N GLU A 94 -3.10 -24.24 8.14
CA GLU A 94 -1.81 -24.59 8.73
C GLU A 94 -1.92 -24.83 10.24
N LYS A 95 -2.63 -23.94 10.96
CA LYS A 95 -2.88 -24.10 12.39
C LYS A 95 -3.61 -25.41 12.71
N ARG A 96 -4.66 -25.75 11.94
CA ARG A 96 -5.37 -27.01 12.11
C ARG A 96 -4.49 -28.22 11.81
N ALA A 97 -3.69 -28.18 10.74
CA ALA A 97 -2.76 -29.26 10.42
C ALA A 97 -1.76 -29.48 11.56
N LYS A 98 -1.20 -28.40 12.13
CA LYS A 98 -0.31 -28.47 13.30
C LYS A 98 -1.00 -29.07 14.52
N MET A 99 -2.22 -28.62 14.84
CA MET A 99 -2.98 -29.15 15.97
C MET A 99 -3.31 -30.64 15.78
N ASN A 100 -3.74 -31.05 14.58
CA ASN A 100 -4.02 -32.44 14.28
C ASN A 100 -2.76 -33.30 14.36
N MET A 101 -1.64 -32.84 13.81
CA MET A 101 -0.34 -33.51 13.93
C MET A 101 0.07 -33.67 15.39
N GLN A 102 -0.09 -32.61 16.20
CA GLN A 102 0.23 -32.65 17.61
C GLN A 102 -0.65 -33.66 18.36
N ALA A 103 -1.95 -33.71 18.09
CA ALA A 103 -2.85 -34.69 18.70
C ALA A 103 -2.46 -36.13 18.33
N LEU A 104 -2.15 -36.40 17.06
CA LEU A 104 -1.71 -37.72 16.61
C LEU A 104 -0.39 -38.14 17.27
N LEU A 105 0.54 -37.20 17.46
CA LEU A 105 1.81 -37.47 18.14
C LEU A 105 1.58 -37.86 19.61
N GLU A 106 0.66 -37.20 20.31
CA GLU A 106 0.30 -37.58 21.68
C GLU A 106 -0.35 -38.97 21.74
N GLU A 107 -1.27 -39.28 20.82
CA GLU A 107 -1.86 -40.64 20.75
C GLU A 107 -0.82 -41.74 20.51
N LEU A 108 0.18 -41.47 19.65
CA LEU A 108 1.25 -42.43 19.38
C LEU A 108 2.20 -42.60 20.58
N LYS A 109 2.45 -41.54 21.35
CA LYS A 109 3.19 -41.60 22.63
C LYS A 109 2.45 -42.50 23.62
N GLU A 110 1.15 -42.25 23.82
CA GLU A 110 0.31 -43.01 24.76
C GLU A 110 0.28 -44.51 24.41
N LYS A 111 0.27 -44.82 23.11
CA LYS A 111 0.28 -46.20 22.62
C LYS A 111 1.66 -46.86 22.63
N ASN A 112 2.73 -46.17 23.07
CA ASN A 112 4.13 -46.62 23.01
C ASN A 112 4.58 -47.03 21.59
N LEU A 113 4.01 -46.43 20.54
CA LEU A 113 4.29 -46.75 19.13
C LEU A 113 5.35 -45.82 18.51
N ILE A 114 6.01 -44.98 19.30
CA ILE A 114 7.13 -44.16 18.85
C ILE A 114 8.38 -45.04 18.81
N ASN A 115 8.61 -45.68 17.68
CA ASN A 115 9.91 -46.30 17.36
C ASN A 115 10.95 -45.17 17.16
N GLU A 116 12.22 -45.40 17.55
CA GLU A 116 13.33 -44.46 17.31
C GLU A 116 13.41 -44.08 15.80
N GLU A 117 13.04 -45.00 14.90
CA GLU A 117 12.92 -44.76 13.46
C GLU A 117 11.88 -43.67 13.08
N LEU A 118 10.76 -43.57 13.81
CA LEU A 118 9.73 -42.55 13.55
C LEU A 118 10.18 -41.17 14.05
N LYS A 119 10.93 -41.15 15.16
CA LYS A 119 11.49 -39.95 15.79
C LYS A 119 12.56 -39.30 14.90
N ASP A 120 13.45 -40.11 14.32
CA ASP A 120 14.47 -39.66 13.36
C ASP A 120 13.84 -39.11 12.06
N ASN A 121 12.78 -39.75 11.55
CA ASN A 121 12.04 -39.26 10.37
C ASN A 121 11.25 -37.97 10.63
N LEU A 122 10.79 -37.74 11.86
CA LEU A 122 10.06 -36.53 12.27
C LEU A 122 10.98 -35.35 12.59
N GLU A 123 12.27 -35.59 12.82
CA GLU A 123 13.26 -34.53 13.06
C GLU A 123 13.36 -33.56 11.86
N CYS A 124 13.14 -34.05 10.64
CA CYS A 124 13.04 -33.26 9.40
C CYS A 124 11.90 -32.23 9.42
N TYR A 125 10.83 -32.48 10.17
CA TYR A 125 9.66 -31.59 10.31
C TYR A 125 9.69 -30.75 11.60
N SER A 126 10.58 -31.06 12.54
CA SER A 126 10.69 -30.41 13.85
C SER A 126 11.32 -29.00 13.80
N GLY A 127 12.04 -28.67 12.72
CA GLY A 127 12.81 -27.42 12.55
C GLY A 127 12.01 -26.10 12.53
N LYS A 128 10.74 -26.09 12.92
CA LYS A 128 9.89 -24.89 13.02
C LYS A 128 9.20 -24.70 14.39
N ILE A 129 9.49 -25.51 15.40
CA ILE A 129 9.00 -25.33 16.78
C ILE A 129 10.17 -24.93 17.71
N LYS A 130 10.91 -23.90 17.34
CA LYS A 130 11.82 -23.16 18.24
C LYS A 130 11.76 -21.67 17.97
N ILE A 131 10.55 -21.10 18.02
CA ILE A 131 10.37 -19.64 18.19
C ILE A 131 9.21 -19.46 19.15
N LEU A 132 9.51 -19.39 20.45
CA LEU A 132 8.85 -18.62 21.52
C LEU A 132 9.25 -19.22 22.87
N HIS A 133 10.38 -18.72 23.39
CA HIS A 133 10.59 -18.52 24.82
C HIS A 133 11.10 -17.09 24.99
#